data_AF-A0A1R3HDR2-F1
#
_entry.id   AF-A0A1R3HDR2-F1
#
_cell.length_a   1.000
_cell.length_b   1.000
_cell.length_c   1.000
_cell.angle_alpha   90.00
_cell.angle_beta   90.00
_cell.angle_gamma   90.00
#
_symmetry.space_group_name_H-M   'P 1'
#
loop_
_entity.id
_entity.type
_entity.pdbx_description
1 polymer ?
#
loop_
_entity_poly.entity_id
_entity_poly.type
_entity_poly.pdbx_seq_one_letter_code
_entity_poly.pdbx_strand_id
1 'polypeptide(L)'
;MEPQAHSPHVLIFPLPALGHVTSMLKLAELLSVSGLKITFLNSVHNHERLISRHSDIHSHFVRYPGFEFETIWDGLPPDHPRVGNAFLDIFGGLYFKTKPIFREMLVKMKPPVDCIIGDGVLGFVVDIADELGIPILQFHTVGASSAWACFSILNMIEAGDLPIKGLKVSFLNSEHNHNRLVRYANIHSRFEKYPGFEFRTISDGLPEDHPRSGNRFMEMFEAMNLKTKPLLKNMLVEMIPDLDCIIGDGILGFVLDVANELGIPIINCCTIGACYLWSNYSIPDMIEAGELPIKGPVNAMLKLAELLASSGLKVSFLNSEYNHNRLIRYADIHSRFEKYNGFEFRTISDGLPEDHPRSGNRFMETFEAMNLRTKPLLKDMLVEMIPDLDCIIADGILEFVLDVANELGIPLINFRTISACFLWANYSIPDMIEAGELPIKGKLLPV
;
A
#
# COMPACT_ATOMS: atom_id res chain seq x y z
N MET A 1 16.22 47.58 -23.04
CA MET A 1 16.57 46.22 -22.58
C MET A 1 15.34 45.68 -21.90
N GLU A 2 14.67 44.70 -22.50
CA GLU A 2 13.65 43.95 -21.79
C GLU A 2 14.30 43.32 -20.55
N PRO A 3 13.65 43.36 -19.37
CA PRO A 3 14.18 42.70 -18.19
C PRO A 3 14.33 41.21 -18.51
N GLN A 4 15.54 40.68 -18.36
CA GLN A 4 15.82 39.26 -18.50
C GLN A 4 14.91 38.52 -17.51
N ALA A 5 13.94 37.74 -18.02
CA ALA A 5 12.94 37.09 -17.19
C ALA A 5 13.64 36.17 -16.18
N HIS A 6 13.50 36.46 -14.88
CA HIS A 6 14.01 35.63 -13.81
C HIS A 6 13.20 34.33 -13.79
N SER A 7 13.84 33.20 -14.11
CA SER A 7 13.24 31.88 -13.89
C SER A 7 13.22 31.60 -12.38
N PRO A 8 12.05 31.34 -11.76
CA PRO A 8 11.97 31.04 -10.34
C PRO A 8 12.76 29.78 -9.98
N HIS A 9 13.48 29.86 -8.86
CA HIS A 9 14.26 28.78 -8.29
C HIS A 9 13.44 28.03 -7.24
N VAL A 10 13.11 26.77 -7.55
CA VAL A 10 12.34 25.87 -6.68
C VAL A 10 13.24 24.81 -6.08
N LEU A 11 13.30 24.75 -4.75
CA LEU A 11 13.97 23.67 -4.04
C LEU A 11 12.97 22.57 -3.68
N ILE A 12 13.25 21.33 -4.07
CA ILE A 12 12.41 20.17 -3.78
C ILE A 12 13.11 19.30 -2.74
N PHE A 13 12.47 19.08 -1.59
CA PHE A 13 13.06 18.34 -0.47
C PHE A 13 12.17 17.15 -0.03
N PRO A 14 12.39 15.95 -0.58
CA PRO A 14 11.71 14.72 -0.16
C PRO A 14 12.17 14.20 1.20
N LEU A 15 11.29 13.46 1.89
CA LEU A 15 11.71 12.52 2.94
C LEU A 15 12.68 11.50 2.31
N PRO A 16 13.79 11.11 2.97
CA PRO A 16 14.77 10.20 2.39
C PRO A 16 14.30 8.73 2.43
N ALA A 17 13.04 8.48 2.09
CA ALA A 17 12.44 7.19 1.80
C ALA A 17 12.27 7.03 0.28
N LEU A 18 12.56 5.84 -0.25
CA LEU A 18 12.56 5.58 -1.70
C LEU A 18 11.26 6.01 -2.40
N GLY A 19 10.11 5.66 -1.83
CA GLY A 19 8.80 6.02 -2.42
C GLY A 19 8.56 7.53 -2.50
N HIS A 20 9.07 8.28 -1.52
CA HIS A 20 8.94 9.74 -1.49
C HIS A 20 9.88 10.39 -2.51
N VAL A 21 11.15 9.98 -2.52
CA VAL A 21 12.16 10.46 -3.47
C VAL A 21 11.71 10.23 -4.91
N THR A 22 11.30 9.01 -5.27
CA THR A 22 10.86 8.69 -6.65
C THR A 22 9.66 9.52 -7.09
N SER A 23 8.68 9.73 -6.21
CA SER A 23 7.47 10.50 -6.54
C SER A 23 7.79 11.97 -6.76
N MET A 24 8.58 12.56 -5.86
CA MET A 24 8.97 13.97 -5.96
C MET A 24 9.97 14.21 -7.08
N LEU A 25 10.78 13.22 -7.47
CA LEU A 25 11.69 13.33 -8.61
C LEU A 25 10.93 13.39 -9.95
N LYS A 26 9.82 12.64 -10.08
CA LYS A 26 8.91 12.79 -11.23
C LYS A 26 8.25 14.17 -11.28
N LEU A 27 7.84 14.70 -10.12
CA LEU A 27 7.34 16.08 -10.03
C LEU A 27 8.43 17.08 -10.48
N ALA A 28 9.66 16.88 -10.02
CA ALA A 28 10.79 17.73 -10.38
C ALA A 28 11.05 17.73 -11.89
N GLU A 29 10.97 16.56 -12.54
CA GLU A 29 11.06 16.42 -13.99
C GLU A 29 9.96 17.20 -14.73
N LEU A 30 8.70 17.07 -14.29
CA LEU A 30 7.57 17.81 -14.88
C LEU A 30 7.73 19.33 -14.74
N LEU A 31 8.20 19.79 -13.58
CA LEU A 31 8.45 21.21 -13.34
C LEU A 31 9.63 21.74 -14.17
N SER A 32 10.64 20.89 -14.40
CA SER A 32 11.79 21.22 -15.24
C SER A 32 11.41 21.43 -16.71
N VAL A 33 10.43 20.67 -17.22
CA VAL A 33 9.86 20.88 -18.58
C VAL A 33 9.24 22.28 -18.71
N SER A 34 8.77 22.87 -17.61
CA SER A 34 8.17 24.21 -17.59
C SER A 34 9.19 25.35 -17.52
N GLY A 35 10.49 25.04 -17.55
CA GLY A 35 11.57 26.04 -17.57
C GLY A 35 11.93 26.66 -16.21
N LEU A 36 11.45 26.07 -15.11
CA LEU A 36 11.82 26.47 -13.75
C LEU A 36 13.25 26.01 -13.41
N LYS A 37 14.00 26.81 -12.64
CA LYS A 37 15.26 26.34 -12.04
C LYS A 37 14.90 25.43 -10.87
N ILE A 38 15.35 24.18 -10.89
CA ILE A 38 15.02 23.17 -9.87
C ILE A 38 16.29 22.74 -9.15
N THR A 39 16.29 22.82 -7.82
CA THR A 39 17.27 22.12 -6.98
C THR A 39 16.59 20.97 -6.27
N PHE A 40 16.97 19.74 -6.61
CA PHE A 40 16.46 18.55 -5.97
C PHE A 40 17.41 18.09 -4.85
N LEU A 41 16.96 18.24 -3.60
CA LEU A 41 17.77 17.93 -2.43
C LEU A 41 17.63 16.46 -2.05
N ASN A 42 18.73 15.72 -2.01
CA ASN A 42 18.78 14.34 -1.56
C ASN A 42 19.54 14.18 -0.24
N SER A 43 19.27 13.12 0.51
CA SER A 43 20.24 12.71 1.53
C SER A 43 21.53 12.25 0.85
N VAL A 44 22.69 12.47 1.48
CA VAL A 44 23.98 11.94 0.99
C VAL A 44 23.88 10.44 0.70
N HIS A 45 23.31 9.67 1.65
CA HIS A 45 23.11 8.23 1.49
C HIS A 45 22.25 7.87 0.28
N ASN A 46 21.12 8.54 0.08
CA ASN A 46 20.24 8.24 -1.05
C ASN A 46 20.85 8.70 -2.39
N HIS A 47 21.58 9.81 -2.39
CA HIS A 47 22.26 10.29 -3.58
C HIS A 47 23.34 9.33 -4.05
N GLU A 48 24.19 8.84 -3.14
CA GLU A 48 25.20 7.83 -3.44
C GLU A 48 24.58 6.52 -3.95
N ARG A 49 23.46 6.09 -3.36
CA ARG A 49 22.71 4.91 -3.84
C ARG A 49 22.07 5.14 -5.21
N LEU A 50 21.54 6.33 -5.45
CA LEU A 50 20.92 6.70 -6.71
C LEU A 50 21.96 6.68 -7.84
N ILE A 51 23.13 7.28 -7.62
CA ILE A 51 24.23 7.27 -8.59
C ILE A 51 24.79 5.87 -8.82
N SER A 52 25.01 5.09 -7.75
CA SER A 52 25.62 3.75 -7.87
C SER A 52 24.71 2.73 -8.53
N ARG A 53 23.39 2.83 -8.37
CA ARG A 53 22.41 1.90 -8.96
C ARG A 53 21.84 2.38 -10.29
N HIS A 54 21.80 3.70 -10.52
CA HIS A 54 21.23 4.31 -11.73
C HIS A 54 22.22 5.30 -12.34
N SER A 55 23.22 4.76 -13.04
CA SER A 55 24.31 5.53 -13.65
C SER A 55 23.85 6.59 -14.66
N ASP A 56 22.62 6.49 -15.15
CA ASP A 56 21.99 7.38 -16.12
C ASP A 56 21.18 8.53 -15.49
N ILE A 57 21.01 8.56 -14.16
CA ILE A 57 20.17 9.59 -13.53
C ILE A 57 20.68 11.01 -13.81
N HIS A 58 22.00 11.22 -13.74
CA HIS A 58 22.59 12.52 -14.05
C HIS A 58 22.46 12.85 -15.53
N SER A 59 22.74 11.90 -16.44
CA SER A 59 22.61 12.14 -17.88
C SER A 59 21.15 12.38 -18.29
N HIS A 60 20.19 11.76 -17.61
CA HIS A 60 18.76 11.98 -17.80
C HIS A 60 18.37 13.41 -17.48
N PHE A 61 18.85 13.97 -16.35
CA PHE A 61 18.49 15.32 -15.91
C PHE A 61 19.33 16.44 -16.54
N VAL A 62 20.51 16.15 -17.11
CA VAL A 62 21.34 17.12 -17.84
C VAL A 62 20.59 17.77 -19.01
N ARG A 63 19.56 17.12 -19.56
CA ARG A 63 18.74 17.70 -20.65
C ARG A 63 17.85 18.86 -20.19
N TYR A 64 17.70 19.07 -18.89
CA TYR A 64 16.89 20.15 -18.32
C TYR A 64 17.79 21.30 -17.86
N PRO A 65 17.87 22.40 -18.61
CA PRO A 65 18.66 23.57 -18.21
C PRO A 65 18.13 24.12 -16.88
N GLY A 66 19.00 24.17 -15.86
CA GLY A 66 18.64 24.67 -14.53
C GLY A 66 18.16 23.60 -13.54
N PHE A 67 18.24 22.31 -13.86
CA PHE A 67 18.08 21.25 -12.86
C PHE A 67 19.43 20.93 -12.20
N GLU A 68 19.47 20.95 -10.87
CA GLU A 68 20.66 20.64 -10.06
C GLU A 68 20.28 19.66 -8.94
N PHE A 69 21.10 18.62 -8.74
CA PHE A 69 21.04 17.82 -7.53
C PHE A 69 21.91 18.46 -6.46
N GLU A 70 21.38 18.53 -5.24
CA GLU A 70 22.14 18.90 -4.06
C GLU A 70 22.02 17.80 -3.01
N THR A 71 22.97 17.77 -2.08
CA THR A 71 22.97 16.76 -1.00
C THR A 71 22.96 17.39 0.37
N ILE A 72 22.30 16.70 1.31
CA ILE A 72 22.29 17.06 2.72
C ILE A 72 22.46 15.82 3.58
N TRP A 73 23.10 15.97 4.73
CA TRP A 73 23.24 14.87 5.67
C TRP A 73 21.88 14.52 6.32
N ASP A 74 21.53 13.24 6.42
CA ASP A 74 20.27 12.77 7.03
C ASP A 74 20.32 12.68 8.57
N GLY A 75 21.45 13.06 9.19
CA GLY A 75 21.63 13.06 10.63
C GLY A 75 22.08 11.71 11.21
N LEU A 76 22.32 10.70 10.37
CA LEU A 76 22.76 9.37 10.76
C LEU A 76 24.20 9.05 10.30
N PRO A 77 25.00 8.30 11.07
CA PRO A 77 26.31 7.81 10.64
C PRO A 77 26.24 7.03 9.31
N PRO A 78 27.27 7.04 8.44
CA PRO A 78 27.22 6.35 7.14
C PRO A 78 26.88 4.85 7.21
N ASP A 79 27.33 4.18 8.27
CA ASP A 79 27.15 2.74 8.55
C ASP A 79 25.82 2.39 9.24
N HIS A 80 25.03 3.39 9.66
CA HIS A 80 23.74 3.14 10.28
C HIS A 80 22.73 2.53 9.29
N PRO A 81 21.95 1.51 9.64
CA PRO A 81 20.93 0.98 8.73
C PRO A 81 19.79 1.99 8.50
N ARG A 82 19.37 2.15 7.23
CA ARG A 82 18.18 2.93 6.82
C ARG A 82 17.02 2.01 6.40
N VAL A 83 16.85 0.88 7.09
CA VAL A 83 15.86 -0.16 6.75
C VAL A 83 15.12 -0.64 8.00
N GLY A 84 13.91 -1.16 7.81
CA GLY A 84 13.07 -1.66 8.89
C GLY A 84 12.89 -0.64 10.02
N ASN A 85 12.94 -1.10 11.27
CA ASN A 85 12.76 -0.22 12.43
C ASN A 85 13.84 0.86 12.58
N ALA A 86 15.07 0.60 12.10
CA ALA A 86 16.17 1.57 12.17
C ALA A 86 15.96 2.77 11.24
N PHE A 87 15.07 2.66 10.26
CA PHE A 87 14.67 3.81 9.43
C PHE A 87 14.03 4.92 10.28
N LEU A 88 13.35 4.60 11.39
CA LEU A 88 12.71 5.61 12.24
C LEU A 88 13.71 6.59 12.87
N ASP A 89 14.98 6.20 13.01
CA ASP A 89 16.02 7.07 13.57
C ASP A 89 16.34 8.27 12.66
N ILE A 90 16.00 8.18 11.36
CA ILE A 90 16.10 9.30 10.41
C ILE A 90 15.30 10.50 10.88
N PHE A 91 14.11 10.31 11.47
CA PHE A 91 13.30 11.44 11.94
C PHE A 91 14.02 12.24 13.01
N GLY A 92 14.70 11.55 13.94
CA GLY A 92 15.54 12.20 14.94
C GLY A 92 16.77 12.88 14.32
N GLY A 93 17.44 12.19 13.39
CA GLY A 93 18.59 12.74 12.66
C GLY A 93 18.24 14.03 11.92
N LEU A 94 17.18 14.00 11.12
CA LEU A 94 16.70 15.14 10.35
C LEU A 94 16.31 16.31 11.25
N TYR A 95 15.51 16.03 12.28
CA TYR A 95 14.98 17.09 13.14
C TYR A 95 16.05 17.74 14.02
N PHE A 96 16.89 16.94 14.69
CA PHE A 96 17.84 17.47 15.66
C PHE A 96 19.18 17.87 15.07
N LYS A 97 19.59 17.30 13.93
CA LYS A 97 20.93 17.52 13.37
C LYS A 97 20.90 18.17 12.00
N THR A 98 20.00 17.75 11.11
CA THR A 98 19.93 18.28 9.74
C THR A 98 19.23 19.63 9.66
N LYS A 99 18.19 19.87 10.47
CA LYS A 99 17.45 21.15 10.52
C LYS A 99 18.35 22.40 10.49
N PRO A 100 19.36 22.58 11.38
CA PRO A 100 20.23 23.77 11.33
C PRO A 100 21.08 23.84 10.06
N ILE A 101 21.53 22.69 9.53
CA ILE A 101 22.32 22.61 8.29
C ILE A 101 21.46 23.06 7.09
N PHE A 102 20.21 22.59 7.03
CA PHE A 102 19.25 22.96 5.99
C PHE A 102 18.97 24.47 5.98
N ARG A 103 18.79 25.07 7.16
CA ARG A 103 18.62 26.53 7.30
C ARG A 103 19.83 27.29 6.74
N GLU A 104 21.04 26.90 7.13
CA GLU A 104 22.25 27.55 6.62
C GLU A 104 22.43 27.37 5.11
N MET A 105 22.05 26.21 4.59
CA MET A 105 22.10 25.92 3.15
C MET A 105 21.22 26.89 2.37
N LEU A 106 19.97 27.09 2.77
CA LEU A 106 19.04 28.02 2.12
C LEU A 106 19.55 29.47 2.12
N VAL A 107 20.15 29.93 3.23
CA VAL A 107 20.73 31.28 3.33
C VAL A 107 21.92 31.48 2.38
N LYS A 108 22.69 30.42 2.12
CA LYS A 108 23.91 30.48 1.31
C LYS A 108 23.67 30.21 -0.18
N MET A 109 22.53 29.62 -0.55
CA MET A 109 22.21 29.25 -1.93
C MET A 109 22.21 30.46 -2.88
N LYS A 110 22.76 30.26 -4.08
CA LYS A 110 22.78 31.24 -5.17
C LYS A 110 22.41 30.57 -6.50
N PRO A 111 21.38 31.05 -7.22
CA PRO A 111 20.47 32.13 -6.84
C PRO A 111 19.64 31.75 -5.58
N PRO A 112 19.07 32.74 -4.87
CA PRO A 112 18.16 32.48 -3.74
C PRO A 112 17.03 31.53 -4.15
N VAL A 113 16.49 30.79 -3.18
CA VAL A 113 15.32 29.92 -3.40
C VAL A 113 14.06 30.77 -3.34
N ASP A 114 13.26 30.74 -4.41
CA ASP A 114 12.00 31.48 -4.53
C ASP A 114 10.81 30.68 -3.98
N CYS A 115 10.91 29.34 -3.94
CA CYS A 115 9.87 28.46 -3.41
C CYS A 115 10.46 27.12 -2.97
N ILE A 116 9.90 26.54 -1.91
CA ILE A 116 10.23 25.18 -1.45
C ILE A 116 9.03 24.26 -1.73
N ILE A 117 9.29 23.10 -2.31
CA ILE A 117 8.35 21.96 -2.31
C ILE A 117 8.89 20.95 -1.29
N GLY A 118 8.36 21.01 -0.08
CA GLY A 118 8.79 20.15 1.03
C GLY A 118 7.89 18.93 1.16
N ASP A 119 8.47 17.80 1.53
CA ASP A 119 7.70 16.62 1.89
C ASP A 119 6.77 16.91 3.09
N GLY A 120 5.50 16.50 2.99
CA GLY A 120 4.51 16.75 4.04
C GLY A 120 4.83 16.11 5.40
N VAL A 121 5.77 15.15 5.46
CA VAL A 121 6.24 14.55 6.73
C VAL A 121 7.32 15.42 7.39
N LEU A 122 8.06 16.23 6.62
CA LEU A 122 9.17 17.03 7.11
C LEU A 122 8.70 18.40 7.65
N GLY A 123 7.92 18.38 8.74
CA GLY A 123 7.35 19.60 9.33
C GLY A 123 8.37 20.72 9.61
N PHE A 124 9.63 20.38 9.93
CA PHE A 124 10.67 21.38 10.18
C PHE A 124 11.03 22.24 8.96
N VAL A 125 10.74 21.76 7.75
CA VAL A 125 10.99 22.51 6.50
C VAL A 125 10.03 23.69 6.41
N VAL A 126 8.80 23.55 6.91
CA VAL A 126 7.84 24.66 7.04
C VAL A 126 8.37 25.70 8.00
N ASP A 127 8.80 25.29 9.20
CA ASP A 127 9.35 26.22 10.21
C ASP A 127 10.47 27.10 9.63
N ILE A 128 11.37 26.49 8.85
CA ILE A 128 12.51 27.19 8.25
C ILE A 128 12.09 28.06 7.08
N ALA A 129 11.14 27.60 6.25
CA ALA A 129 10.60 28.38 5.16
C ALA A 129 9.93 29.66 5.68
N ASP A 130 9.10 29.54 6.72
CA ASP A 130 8.45 30.66 7.40
C ASP A 130 9.47 31.61 8.04
N GLU A 131 10.50 31.07 8.72
CA GLU A 131 11.57 31.87 9.33
C GLU A 131 12.32 32.72 8.30
N LEU A 132 12.57 32.17 7.11
CA LEU A 132 13.31 32.82 6.03
C LEU A 132 12.42 33.62 5.07
N GLY A 133 11.09 33.59 5.25
CA GLY A 133 10.14 34.26 4.37
C GLY A 133 10.07 33.64 2.96
N ILE A 134 10.35 32.34 2.83
CA ILE A 134 10.32 31.61 1.56
C ILE A 134 8.96 30.90 1.43
N PRO A 135 8.21 31.10 0.34
CA PRO A 135 6.99 30.35 0.07
C PRO A 135 7.23 28.83 0.08
N ILE A 136 6.33 28.07 0.70
CA ILE A 136 6.42 26.60 0.76
C ILE A 136 5.11 25.93 0.31
N LEU A 137 5.26 24.87 -0.48
CA LEU A 137 4.22 23.92 -0.85
C LEU A 137 4.54 22.57 -0.19
N GLN A 138 3.59 22.03 0.57
CA GLN A 138 3.73 20.67 1.10
C GLN A 138 3.27 19.64 0.06
N PHE A 139 4.15 18.69 -0.25
CA PHE A 139 3.85 17.56 -1.11
C PHE A 139 3.63 16.31 -0.25
N HIS A 140 2.38 15.88 -0.14
CA HIS A 140 2.02 14.63 0.53
C HIS A 140 2.05 13.48 -0.46
N THR A 141 2.97 12.55 -0.26
CA THR A 141 3.10 11.32 -1.07
C THR A 141 2.05 10.27 -0.70
N VAL A 142 1.33 10.48 0.41
CA VAL A 142 0.21 9.66 0.86
C VAL A 142 -1.09 10.05 0.14
N GLY A 143 -2.05 9.12 0.06
CA GLY A 143 -3.34 9.38 -0.56
C GLY A 143 -4.13 10.50 0.15
N ALA A 144 -4.92 11.26 -0.60
CA ALA A 144 -5.68 12.40 -0.10
C ALA A 144 -6.60 12.07 1.09
N SER A 145 -7.20 10.88 1.10
CA SER A 145 -8.02 10.40 2.22
C SER A 145 -7.20 10.18 3.50
N SER A 146 -5.97 9.67 3.37
CA SER A 146 -5.06 9.49 4.51
C SER A 146 -4.60 10.84 5.06
N ALA A 147 -4.26 11.78 4.19
CA ALA A 147 -3.87 13.13 4.61
C ALA A 147 -5.04 13.81 5.35
N TRP A 148 -6.26 13.72 4.80
CA TRP A 148 -7.46 14.29 5.42
C TRP A 148 -7.77 13.69 6.79
N ALA A 149 -7.61 12.36 6.94
CA ALA A 149 -7.76 11.70 8.23
C ALA A 149 -6.77 12.25 9.26
N CYS A 150 -5.49 12.40 8.91
CA CYS A 150 -4.48 12.97 9.80
C CYS A 150 -4.82 14.41 10.23
N PHE A 151 -5.28 15.26 9.30
CA PHE A 151 -5.66 16.64 9.62
C PHE A 151 -6.94 16.73 10.45
N SER A 152 -7.82 15.74 10.34
CA SER A 152 -9.08 15.72 11.07
C SER A 152 -8.95 15.22 12.51
N ILE A 153 -7.81 14.65 12.91
CA ILE A 153 -7.63 14.07 14.26
C ILE A 153 -7.96 15.09 15.37
N LEU A 154 -7.47 16.33 15.26
CA LEU A 154 -7.76 17.34 16.29
C LEU A 154 -9.24 17.72 16.31
N ASN A 155 -9.85 17.88 15.14
CA ASN A 155 -11.29 18.15 15.03
C ASN A 155 -12.13 17.00 15.60
N MET A 156 -11.70 15.76 15.39
CA MET A 156 -12.34 14.57 15.93
C MET A 156 -12.17 14.50 17.46
N ILE A 157 -11.01 14.90 18.02
CA ILE A 157 -10.83 15.02 19.48
C ILE A 157 -11.73 16.12 20.05
N GLU A 158 -11.79 17.29 19.40
CA GLU A 158 -12.61 18.42 19.83
C GLU A 158 -14.12 18.14 19.73
N ALA A 159 -14.53 17.42 18.68
CA ALA A 159 -15.89 16.94 18.51
C ALA A 159 -16.27 15.82 19.47
N GLY A 160 -15.30 15.24 20.18
CA GLY A 160 -15.51 14.09 21.08
C GLY A 160 -15.62 12.75 20.34
N ASP A 161 -15.36 12.73 19.04
CA ASP A 161 -15.27 11.51 18.21
C ASP A 161 -14.04 10.66 18.56
N LEU A 162 -13.02 11.27 19.20
CA LEU A 162 -11.84 10.59 19.75
C LEU A 162 -11.70 10.88 21.26
N PRO A 163 -11.74 9.85 22.14
CA PRO A 163 -11.83 10.05 23.60
C PRO A 163 -10.46 10.28 24.26
N ILE A 164 -9.85 11.47 24.08
CA ILE A 164 -8.48 11.75 24.55
C ILE A 164 -8.41 12.96 25.51
N LYS A 165 -8.58 12.76 26.84
CA LYS A 165 -8.02 13.58 27.96
C LYS A 165 -7.97 12.77 29.29
N GLY A 166 -6.89 12.91 30.07
CA GLY A 166 -6.81 12.44 31.47
C GLY A 166 -6.64 10.92 31.70
N LEU A 167 -6.19 10.18 30.68
CA LEU A 167 -6.18 8.71 30.69
C LEU A 167 -5.06 8.12 31.54
N LYS A 168 -5.40 7.12 32.37
CA LYS A 168 -4.45 6.07 32.78
C LYS A 168 -4.39 5.05 31.66
N VAL A 169 -3.20 4.77 31.15
CA VAL A 169 -3.01 3.93 29.96
C VAL A 169 -2.19 2.70 30.33
N SER A 170 -2.80 1.51 30.20
CA SER A 170 -2.10 0.24 30.31
C SER A 170 -1.79 -0.28 28.90
N PHE A 171 -0.53 -0.21 28.48
CA PHE A 171 -0.09 -0.77 27.19
C PHE A 171 0.19 -2.26 27.33
N LEU A 172 -0.73 -3.08 26.83
CA LEU A 172 -0.63 -4.53 26.85
C LEU A 172 0.06 -5.05 25.58
N ASN A 173 1.10 -5.87 25.74
CA ASN A 173 1.77 -6.54 24.62
C ASN A 173 2.15 -7.97 24.99
N SER A 174 2.53 -8.80 24.02
CA SER A 174 3.06 -10.12 24.33
C SER A 174 4.35 -10.02 25.16
N GLU A 175 4.58 -10.95 26.08
CA GLU A 175 5.82 -11.03 26.87
C GLU A 175 7.06 -11.01 25.96
N HIS A 176 7.01 -11.77 24.85
CA HIS A 176 8.08 -11.79 23.85
C HIS A 176 8.35 -10.39 23.26
N ASN A 177 7.32 -9.69 22.80
CA ASN A 177 7.48 -8.36 22.21
C ASN A 177 7.89 -7.32 23.25
N HIS A 178 7.35 -7.40 24.46
CA HIS A 178 7.74 -6.52 25.57
C HIS A 178 9.22 -6.66 25.88
N ASN A 179 9.74 -7.88 26.04
CA ASN A 179 11.16 -8.13 26.27
C ASN A 179 12.05 -7.57 25.16
N ARG A 180 11.60 -7.66 23.90
CA ARG A 180 12.31 -7.03 22.77
C ARG A 180 12.29 -5.50 22.86
N LEU A 181 11.15 -4.90 23.19
CA LEU A 181 11.03 -3.45 23.34
C LEU A 181 11.90 -2.93 24.49
N VAL A 182 11.96 -3.63 25.61
CA VAL A 182 12.87 -3.30 26.72
C VAL A 182 14.32 -3.37 26.25
N ARG A 183 14.71 -4.47 25.59
CA ARG A 183 16.09 -4.71 25.15
C ARG A 183 16.59 -3.72 24.10
N TYR A 184 15.75 -3.37 23.12
CA TYR A 184 16.18 -2.61 21.94
C TYR A 184 15.70 -1.17 21.91
N ALA A 185 14.64 -0.82 22.66
CA ALA A 185 14.04 0.52 22.63
C ALA A 185 13.98 1.20 24.01
N ASN A 186 14.49 0.54 25.06
CA ASN A 186 14.56 1.06 26.43
C ASN A 186 13.24 1.71 26.90
N ILE A 187 12.13 1.01 26.65
CA ILE A 187 10.78 1.58 26.77
C ILE A 187 10.45 2.08 28.18
N HIS A 188 10.99 1.47 29.24
CA HIS A 188 10.71 1.94 30.60
C HIS A 188 11.26 3.35 30.83
N SER A 189 12.52 3.61 30.50
CA SER A 189 13.12 4.95 30.64
C SER A 189 12.41 5.98 29.76
N ARG A 190 11.99 5.58 28.54
CA ARG A 190 11.33 6.49 27.60
C ARG A 190 9.95 6.95 28.08
N PHE A 191 9.22 6.09 28.78
CA PHE A 191 7.83 6.34 29.19
C PHE A 191 7.67 6.71 30.67
N GLU A 192 8.74 6.64 31.47
CA GLU A 192 8.76 7.04 32.90
C GLU A 192 8.24 8.46 33.14
N LYS A 193 8.43 9.37 32.18
CA LYS A 193 7.98 10.76 32.27
C LYS A 193 6.45 10.96 32.12
N TYR A 194 5.69 9.91 31.79
CA TYR A 194 4.24 10.00 31.59
C TYR A 194 3.48 9.40 32.79
N PRO A 195 3.03 10.24 33.75
CA PRO A 195 2.29 9.76 34.90
C PRO A 195 0.98 9.09 34.46
N GLY A 196 0.74 7.87 34.93
CA GLY A 196 -0.45 7.07 34.57
C GLY A 196 -0.28 6.15 33.38
N PHE A 197 0.90 6.08 32.76
CA PHE A 197 1.23 5.09 31.72
C PHE A 197 1.93 3.88 32.36
N GLU A 198 1.41 2.68 32.11
CA GLU A 198 2.02 1.42 32.55
C GLU A 198 2.11 0.42 31.40
N PHE A 199 3.11 -0.47 31.48
CA PHE A 199 3.20 -1.61 30.58
C PHE A 199 2.67 -2.85 31.28
N ARG A 200 1.89 -3.64 30.56
CA ARG A 200 1.49 -4.99 30.96
C ARG A 200 1.89 -6.00 29.90
N THR A 201 2.05 -7.24 30.32
CA THR A 201 2.40 -8.33 29.42
C THR A 201 1.35 -9.44 29.46
N ILE A 202 1.22 -10.15 28.34
CA ILE A 202 0.39 -11.34 28.22
C ILE A 202 1.12 -12.41 27.42
N SER A 203 0.84 -13.69 27.68
CA SER A 203 1.37 -14.77 26.84
C SER A 203 0.75 -14.72 25.44
N ASP A 204 1.57 -14.91 24.40
CA ASP A 204 1.12 -15.10 23.01
C ASP A 204 0.67 -16.55 22.72
N GLY A 205 0.68 -17.43 23.71
CA GLY A 205 0.27 -18.83 23.61
C GLY A 205 1.29 -19.74 22.91
N LEU A 206 2.42 -19.18 22.46
CA LEU A 206 3.46 -19.93 21.75
C LEU A 206 4.56 -20.40 22.73
N PRO A 207 5.18 -21.58 22.48
CA PRO A 207 6.37 -22.01 23.22
C PRO A 207 7.50 -20.99 23.19
N GLU A 208 8.34 -20.91 24.21
CA GLU A 208 9.45 -19.93 24.26
C GLU A 208 10.43 -20.08 23.08
N ASP A 209 10.68 -21.30 22.62
CA ASP A 209 11.57 -21.64 21.51
C ASP A 209 10.95 -21.40 20.12
N HIS A 210 9.66 -21.05 20.05
CA HIS A 210 9.01 -20.73 18.78
C HIS A 210 9.67 -19.50 18.11
N PRO A 211 10.03 -19.57 16.81
CA PRO A 211 10.85 -18.56 16.14
C PRO A 211 10.15 -17.22 15.93
N ARG A 212 8.81 -17.18 16.06
CA ARG A 212 7.97 -15.96 15.96
C ARG A 212 8.34 -15.09 14.73
N SER A 213 8.62 -15.77 13.62
CA SER A 213 9.03 -15.18 12.36
C SER A 213 7.82 -14.85 11.48
N GLY A 214 7.95 -13.85 10.59
CA GLY A 214 6.82 -13.38 9.77
C GLY A 214 6.21 -14.44 8.84
N ASN A 215 6.95 -15.49 8.47
CA ASN A 215 6.44 -16.62 7.70
C ASN A 215 5.62 -17.64 8.52
N ARG A 216 5.58 -17.49 9.85
CA ARG A 216 4.80 -18.32 10.80
C ARG A 216 3.60 -17.55 11.36
N PHE A 217 3.22 -16.45 10.71
CA PHE A 217 2.20 -15.52 11.21
C PHE A 217 0.86 -16.20 11.50
N MET A 218 0.40 -17.13 10.66
CA MET A 218 -0.86 -17.84 10.88
C MET A 218 -0.85 -18.71 12.14
N GLU A 219 0.27 -19.37 12.45
CA GLU A 219 0.43 -20.18 13.66
C GLU A 219 0.34 -19.30 14.92
N MET A 220 0.83 -18.06 14.84
CA MET A 220 0.71 -17.06 15.90
C MET A 220 -0.76 -16.65 16.11
N PHE A 221 -1.53 -16.39 15.04
CA PHE A 221 -2.96 -16.07 15.17
C PHE A 221 -3.77 -17.18 15.81
N GLU A 222 -3.51 -18.43 15.41
CA GLU A 222 -4.18 -19.58 15.97
C GLU A 222 -3.84 -19.75 17.46
N ALA A 223 -2.57 -19.66 17.83
CA ALA A 223 -2.14 -19.72 19.22
C ALA A 223 -2.75 -18.59 20.07
N MET A 224 -2.78 -17.36 19.57
CA MET A 224 -3.37 -16.23 20.28
C MET A 224 -4.89 -16.40 20.45
N ASN A 225 -5.60 -16.84 19.41
CA ASN A 225 -7.04 -17.11 19.51
C ASN A 225 -7.35 -18.22 20.52
N LEU A 226 -6.57 -19.30 20.54
CA LEU A 226 -6.83 -20.46 21.40
C LEU A 226 -6.39 -20.24 22.85
N LYS A 227 -5.25 -19.57 23.06
CA LYS A 227 -4.59 -19.50 24.38
C LYS A 227 -4.54 -18.09 24.95
N THR A 228 -4.32 -17.06 24.13
CA THR A 228 -4.25 -15.67 24.62
C THR A 228 -5.64 -15.09 24.88
N LYS A 229 -6.65 -15.40 24.06
CA LYS A 229 -8.05 -14.95 24.25
C LYS A 229 -8.59 -15.17 25.67
N PRO A 230 -8.53 -16.38 26.27
CA PRO A 230 -9.02 -16.59 27.64
C PRO A 230 -8.20 -15.84 28.69
N LEU A 231 -6.89 -15.69 28.49
CA LEU A 231 -6.02 -14.93 29.40
C LEU A 231 -6.37 -13.44 29.37
N LEU A 232 -6.62 -12.89 28.17
CA LEU A 232 -7.03 -11.50 27.99
C LEU A 232 -8.35 -11.26 28.72
N LYS A 233 -9.32 -12.16 28.57
CA LYS A 233 -10.61 -12.07 29.26
C LYS A 233 -10.45 -11.99 30.77
N ASN A 234 -9.67 -12.90 31.36
CA ASN A 234 -9.44 -12.90 32.81
C ASN A 234 -8.77 -11.59 33.28
N MET A 235 -7.77 -11.11 32.54
CA MET A 235 -7.09 -9.85 32.86
C MET A 235 -8.03 -8.65 32.82
N LEU A 236 -8.91 -8.57 31.82
CA LEU A 236 -9.86 -7.47 31.70
C LEU A 236 -10.93 -7.51 32.80
N VAL A 237 -11.37 -8.71 33.22
CA VAL A 237 -12.29 -8.87 34.37
C VAL A 237 -11.67 -8.30 35.65
N GLU A 238 -10.37 -8.49 35.87
CA GLU A 238 -9.67 -7.94 37.04
C GLU A 238 -9.51 -6.41 36.99
N MET A 239 -9.57 -5.81 35.79
CA MET A 239 -9.44 -4.37 35.61
C MET A 239 -10.78 -3.62 35.72
N ILE A 240 -11.91 -4.34 35.67
CA ILE A 240 -13.24 -3.77 35.92
C ILE A 240 -13.41 -3.51 37.43
N PRO A 241 -13.94 -2.34 37.86
CA PRO A 241 -14.63 -1.32 37.07
C PRO A 241 -13.75 -0.15 36.59
N ASP A 242 -12.46 -0.15 36.89
CA ASP A 242 -11.55 0.97 36.60
C ASP A 242 -11.14 1.08 35.11
N LEU A 243 -11.59 0.13 34.27
CA LEU A 243 -11.31 0.10 32.85
C LEU A 243 -12.43 0.78 32.05
N ASP A 244 -12.14 1.97 31.54
CA ASP A 244 -13.10 2.75 30.75
C ASP A 244 -13.22 2.28 29.29
N CYS A 245 -12.12 1.86 28.66
CA CYS A 245 -12.08 1.51 27.24
C CYS A 245 -10.83 0.67 26.89
N ILE A 246 -10.94 -0.15 25.85
CA ILE A 246 -9.82 -0.87 25.24
C ILE A 246 -9.53 -0.29 23.86
N ILE A 247 -8.24 -0.14 23.51
CA ILE A 247 -7.81 0.08 22.13
C ILE A 247 -7.21 -1.23 21.62
N GLY A 248 -7.94 -1.93 20.76
CA GLY A 248 -7.51 -3.22 20.20
C GLY A 248 -6.85 -3.05 18.83
N ASP A 249 -5.88 -3.91 18.50
CA ASP A 249 -5.41 -4.03 17.11
C ASP A 249 -6.47 -4.73 16.27
N GLY A 250 -6.90 -4.10 15.18
CA GLY A 250 -7.99 -4.61 14.36
C GLY A 250 -7.71 -5.89 13.57
N ILE A 251 -6.48 -6.38 13.57
CA ILE A 251 -6.14 -7.72 13.07
C ILE A 251 -6.46 -8.78 14.15
N LEU A 252 -6.37 -8.43 15.43
CA LEU A 252 -6.61 -9.33 16.57
C LEU A 252 -8.11 -9.41 16.92
N GLY A 253 -8.91 -10.01 16.04
CA GLY A 253 -10.37 -10.08 16.18
C GLY A 253 -10.89 -10.59 17.53
N PHE A 254 -10.14 -11.47 18.22
CA PHE A 254 -10.54 -11.94 19.55
C PHE A 254 -10.58 -10.85 20.63
N VAL A 255 -9.88 -9.73 20.45
CA VAL A 255 -9.90 -8.60 21.38
C VAL A 255 -11.28 -7.95 21.36
N LEU A 256 -11.86 -7.80 20.16
CA LEU A 256 -13.23 -7.32 19.97
C LEU A 256 -14.25 -8.29 20.59
N ASP A 257 -14.09 -9.60 20.37
CA ASP A 257 -14.97 -10.60 20.97
C ASP A 257 -15.01 -10.49 22.51
N VAL A 258 -13.84 -10.39 23.14
CA VAL A 258 -13.72 -10.31 24.60
C VAL A 258 -14.28 -9.00 25.14
N ALA A 259 -14.00 -7.87 24.47
CA ALA A 259 -14.55 -6.58 24.88
C ALA A 259 -16.09 -6.57 24.81
N ASN A 260 -16.67 -7.08 23.72
CA ASN A 260 -18.12 -7.22 23.56
C ASN A 260 -18.72 -8.15 24.62
N GLU A 261 -18.07 -9.28 24.92
CA GLU A 261 -18.52 -10.23 25.93
C GLU A 261 -18.56 -9.60 27.34
N LEU A 262 -17.58 -8.77 27.66
CA LEU A 262 -17.46 -8.10 28.96
C LEU A 262 -18.21 -6.76 29.03
N GLY A 263 -18.80 -6.29 27.92
CA GLY A 263 -19.47 -5.00 27.84
C GLY A 263 -18.52 -3.80 27.96
N ILE A 264 -17.25 -3.95 27.58
CA ILE A 264 -16.23 -2.89 27.65
C ILE A 264 -16.22 -2.11 26.32
N PRO A 265 -16.27 -0.76 26.33
CA PRO A 265 -16.09 0.04 25.12
C PRO A 265 -14.76 -0.26 24.44
N ILE A 266 -14.77 -0.48 23.12
CA ILE A 266 -13.55 -0.78 22.35
C ILE A 266 -13.40 0.14 21.14
N ILE A 267 -12.19 0.70 20.97
CA ILE A 267 -11.73 1.36 19.76
C ILE A 267 -10.88 0.35 18.99
N ASN A 268 -11.33 -0.02 17.79
CA ASN A 268 -10.58 -0.95 16.96
C ASN A 268 -9.58 -0.19 16.07
N CYS A 269 -8.31 -0.20 16.46
CA CYS A 269 -7.23 0.46 15.73
C CYS A 269 -6.63 -0.51 14.71
N CYS A 270 -7.00 -0.34 13.43
CA CYS A 270 -6.50 -1.18 12.36
C CYS A 270 -5.31 -0.53 11.65
N THR A 271 -4.16 -1.18 11.69
CA THR A 271 -2.92 -0.71 11.03
C THR A 271 -2.85 -1.10 9.55
N ILE A 272 -3.78 -1.95 9.09
CA ILE A 272 -3.98 -2.28 7.67
C ILE A 272 -4.74 -1.15 6.95
N GLY A 273 -4.36 -0.89 5.70
CA GLY A 273 -4.90 0.23 4.92
C GLY A 273 -6.43 0.23 4.83
N ALA A 274 -7.02 1.43 4.82
CA ALA A 274 -8.48 1.64 4.86
C ALA A 274 -9.26 0.89 3.76
N CYS A 275 -8.66 0.68 2.59
CA CYS A 275 -9.27 -0.09 1.50
C CYS A 275 -9.37 -1.58 1.80
N TYR A 276 -8.39 -2.16 2.50
CA TYR A 276 -8.43 -3.55 2.95
C TYR A 276 -9.37 -3.71 4.15
N LEU A 277 -9.42 -2.70 5.03
CA LEU A 277 -10.34 -2.66 6.16
C LEU A 277 -11.81 -2.62 5.72
N TRP A 278 -12.16 -1.66 4.86
CA TRP A 278 -13.50 -1.53 4.30
C TRP A 278 -13.93 -2.80 3.55
N SER A 279 -13.00 -3.39 2.79
CA SER A 279 -13.26 -4.66 2.09
C SER A 279 -13.55 -5.84 3.02
N ASN A 280 -13.02 -5.86 4.24
CA ASN A 280 -13.30 -6.92 5.22
C ASN A 280 -14.60 -6.66 6.00
N TYR A 281 -14.83 -5.41 6.42
CA TYR A 281 -16.01 -5.03 7.20
C TYR A 281 -17.30 -5.05 6.40
N SER A 282 -17.24 -4.80 5.10
CA SER A 282 -18.43 -4.92 4.25
C SER A 282 -18.78 -6.37 3.91
N ILE A 283 -17.94 -7.37 4.20
CA ILE A 283 -18.22 -8.78 3.83
C ILE A 283 -19.53 -9.29 4.45
N PRO A 284 -19.81 -9.12 5.76
CA PRO A 284 -21.07 -9.56 6.36
C PRO A 284 -22.28 -8.81 5.80
N ASP A 285 -22.21 -7.48 5.67
CA ASP A 285 -23.29 -6.66 5.12
C ASP A 285 -23.55 -6.97 3.64
N MET A 286 -22.50 -7.28 2.87
CA MET A 286 -22.57 -7.73 1.48
C MET A 286 -23.11 -9.16 1.38
N ILE A 287 -22.86 -10.03 2.36
CA ILE A 287 -23.50 -11.35 2.46
C ILE A 287 -25.00 -11.19 2.73
N GLU A 288 -25.37 -10.31 3.66
CA GLU A 288 -26.75 -10.13 4.13
C GLU A 288 -27.63 -9.36 3.13
N ALA A 289 -27.07 -8.36 2.45
CA ALA A 289 -27.74 -7.62 1.38
C ALA A 289 -27.86 -8.43 0.07
N GLY A 290 -27.29 -9.65 0.00
CA GLY A 290 -27.15 -10.40 -1.24
C GLY A 290 -26.21 -9.71 -2.25
N GLU A 291 -25.53 -8.65 -1.82
CA GLU A 291 -24.64 -7.80 -2.60
C GLU A 291 -23.20 -8.29 -2.62
N LEU A 292 -22.93 -9.55 -2.28
CA LEU A 292 -21.63 -10.18 -2.52
C LEU A 292 -21.37 -10.11 -4.03
N PRO A 293 -20.60 -9.12 -4.53
CA PRO A 293 -20.45 -8.92 -5.93
C PRO A 293 -19.45 -9.97 -6.36
N ILE A 294 -19.85 -10.72 -7.36
CA ILE A 294 -19.05 -11.80 -7.88
C ILE A 294 -17.77 -11.20 -8.44
N LYS A 295 -16.65 -11.51 -7.79
CA LYS A 295 -15.25 -11.44 -8.22
C LYS A 295 -14.83 -10.14 -8.92
N GLY A 296 -14.18 -9.25 -8.16
CA GLY A 296 -13.59 -7.96 -8.59
C GLY A 296 -13.24 -7.84 -10.08
N PRO A 297 -12.32 -8.66 -10.64
CA PRO A 297 -11.85 -8.50 -12.02
C PRO A 297 -12.93 -8.51 -13.11
N VAL A 298 -13.97 -9.35 -12.97
CA VAL A 298 -15.01 -9.53 -14.00
C VAL A 298 -15.84 -8.25 -14.18
N ASN A 299 -16.16 -7.55 -13.10
CA ASN A 299 -16.93 -6.31 -13.17
C ASN A 299 -16.14 -5.16 -13.78
N ALA A 300 -14.83 -5.08 -13.51
CA ALA A 300 -13.95 -4.11 -14.13
C ALA A 300 -13.86 -4.36 -15.64
N MET A 301 -13.68 -5.62 -16.04
CA MET A 301 -13.67 -6.04 -17.44
C MET A 301 -15.02 -5.77 -18.12
N LEU A 302 -16.15 -6.00 -17.44
CA LEU A 302 -17.49 -5.75 -17.98
C LEU A 302 -17.74 -4.26 -18.23
N LYS A 303 -17.26 -3.37 -17.34
CA LYS A 303 -17.29 -1.91 -17.55
C LYS A 303 -16.40 -1.48 -18.71
N LEU A 304 -15.20 -2.05 -18.82
CA LEU A 304 -14.31 -1.78 -19.96
C LEU A 304 -14.97 -2.22 -21.28
N ALA A 305 -15.56 -3.41 -21.30
CA ALA A 305 -16.28 -3.94 -22.45
C ALA A 305 -17.46 -3.03 -22.86
N GLU A 306 -18.21 -2.50 -21.89
CA GLU A 306 -19.26 -1.52 -22.13
C GLU A 306 -18.72 -0.23 -22.77
N LEU A 307 -17.60 0.30 -22.28
CA LEU A 307 -16.97 1.49 -22.83
C LEU A 307 -16.51 1.28 -24.28
N LEU A 308 -15.88 0.13 -24.56
CA LEU A 308 -15.44 -0.23 -25.91
C LEU A 308 -16.64 -0.38 -26.87
N ALA A 309 -17.69 -1.05 -26.42
CA ALA A 309 -18.92 -1.21 -27.19
C ALA A 309 -19.62 0.12 -27.46
N SER A 310 -19.65 1.01 -26.46
CA SER A 310 -20.18 2.37 -26.62
C SER A 310 -19.38 3.24 -27.60
N SER A 311 -18.12 2.87 -27.83
CA SER A 311 -17.23 3.50 -28.81
C SER A 311 -17.41 2.92 -30.23
N GLY A 312 -18.36 2.01 -30.43
CA GLY A 312 -18.67 1.40 -31.72
C GLY A 312 -17.81 0.19 -32.09
N LEU A 313 -17.02 -0.34 -31.16
CA LEU A 313 -16.26 -1.58 -31.38
C LEU A 313 -17.17 -2.81 -31.25
N LYS A 314 -16.95 -3.82 -32.09
CA LYS A 314 -17.56 -5.15 -31.94
C LYS A 314 -16.85 -5.87 -30.79
N VAL A 315 -17.58 -6.26 -29.75
CA VAL A 315 -17.00 -6.80 -28.52
C VAL A 315 -17.61 -8.16 -28.20
N SER A 316 -16.78 -9.20 -28.16
CA SER A 316 -17.17 -10.51 -27.60
C SER A 316 -16.63 -10.63 -26.17
N PHE A 317 -17.51 -10.55 -25.17
CA PHE A 317 -17.16 -10.68 -23.76
C PHE A 317 -17.17 -12.16 -23.34
N LEU A 318 -15.98 -12.75 -23.22
CA LEU A 318 -15.80 -14.13 -22.79
C LEU A 318 -15.68 -14.23 -21.26
N ASN A 319 -16.47 -15.10 -20.64
CA ASN A 319 -16.35 -15.42 -19.22
C ASN A 319 -16.60 -16.91 -18.98
N SER A 320 -16.30 -17.42 -17.79
CA SER A 320 -16.64 -18.81 -17.48
C SER A 320 -18.16 -19.01 -17.45
N GLU A 321 -18.63 -20.19 -17.82
CA GLU A 321 -20.04 -20.59 -17.71
C GLU A 321 -20.57 -20.36 -16.29
N TYR A 322 -19.77 -20.73 -15.28
CA TYR A 322 -20.10 -20.49 -13.88
C TYR A 322 -20.34 -19.01 -13.58
N ASN A 323 -19.41 -18.12 -13.99
CA ASN A 323 -19.56 -16.69 -13.73
C ASN A 323 -20.69 -16.09 -14.58
N HIS A 324 -20.87 -16.52 -15.83
CA HIS A 324 -21.93 -16.04 -16.72
C HIS A 324 -23.32 -16.39 -16.20
N ASN A 325 -23.53 -17.65 -15.78
CA ASN A 325 -24.78 -18.08 -15.14
C ASN A 325 -25.11 -17.26 -13.90
N ARG A 326 -24.10 -16.89 -13.13
CA ARG A 326 -24.31 -16.01 -11.97
C ARG A 326 -24.56 -14.56 -12.37
N LEU A 327 -23.88 -14.04 -13.40
CA LEU A 327 -24.19 -12.71 -13.92
C LEU A 327 -25.66 -12.63 -14.33
N ILE A 328 -26.19 -13.63 -15.05
CA ILE A 328 -27.62 -13.68 -15.40
C ILE A 328 -28.52 -13.74 -14.15
N ARG A 329 -28.16 -14.54 -13.14
CA ARG A 329 -28.97 -14.71 -11.93
C ARG A 329 -29.04 -13.46 -11.05
N TYR A 330 -27.96 -12.70 -10.97
CA TYR A 330 -27.81 -11.60 -10.02
C TYR A 330 -27.67 -10.22 -10.67
N ALA A 331 -27.63 -10.15 -12.00
CA ALA A 331 -27.56 -8.91 -12.77
C ALA A 331 -28.29 -9.06 -14.12
N ASP A 332 -28.95 -8.00 -14.57
CA ASP A 332 -29.61 -7.99 -15.88
C ASP A 332 -28.62 -7.63 -17.00
N ILE A 333 -27.63 -8.51 -17.20
CA ILE A 333 -26.56 -8.26 -18.16
C ILE A 333 -27.03 -8.28 -19.61
N HIS A 334 -28.09 -9.02 -19.94
CA HIS A 334 -28.57 -9.08 -21.31
C HIS A 334 -29.24 -7.77 -21.72
N SER A 335 -30.22 -7.28 -20.95
CA SER A 335 -30.88 -6.02 -21.27
C SER A 335 -29.92 -4.83 -21.18
N ARG A 336 -28.92 -4.87 -20.28
CA ARG A 336 -27.90 -3.82 -20.19
C ARG A 336 -27.09 -3.67 -21.48
N PHE A 337 -26.79 -4.76 -22.17
CA PHE A 337 -25.88 -4.76 -23.33
C PHE A 337 -26.59 -4.88 -24.69
N GLU A 338 -27.89 -5.21 -24.71
CA GLU A 338 -28.70 -5.32 -25.94
C GLU A 338 -28.68 -4.04 -26.80
N LYS A 339 -28.50 -2.87 -26.18
CA LYS A 339 -28.39 -1.58 -26.87
C LYS A 339 -27.10 -1.40 -27.69
N TYR A 340 -26.08 -2.22 -27.48
CA TYR A 340 -24.80 -2.11 -28.19
C TYR A 340 -24.76 -3.11 -29.36
N ASN A 341 -24.89 -2.59 -30.58
CA ASN A 341 -24.84 -3.41 -31.79
C ASN A 341 -23.45 -4.06 -31.95
N GLY A 342 -23.41 -5.39 -32.08
CA GLY A 342 -22.15 -6.14 -32.16
C GLY A 342 -21.51 -6.50 -30.82
N PHE A 343 -22.20 -6.31 -29.70
CA PHE A 343 -21.80 -6.90 -28.41
C PHE A 343 -22.32 -8.33 -28.28
N GLU A 344 -21.44 -9.27 -27.91
CA GLU A 344 -21.80 -10.68 -27.74
C GLU A 344 -21.23 -11.21 -26.42
N PHE A 345 -22.04 -11.88 -25.61
CA PHE A 345 -21.51 -12.69 -24.51
C PHE A 345 -21.14 -14.07 -25.03
N ARG A 346 -19.95 -14.54 -24.64
CA ARG A 346 -19.52 -15.92 -24.87
C ARG A 346 -19.15 -16.57 -23.54
N THR A 347 -19.32 -17.88 -23.49
CA THR A 347 -19.00 -18.68 -22.31
C THR A 347 -17.96 -19.73 -22.61
N ILE A 348 -17.15 -20.05 -21.62
CA ILE A 348 -16.20 -21.17 -21.66
C ILE A 348 -16.23 -21.94 -20.35
N SER A 349 -15.96 -23.24 -20.37
CA SER A 349 -15.78 -23.99 -19.13
C SER A 349 -14.56 -23.46 -18.37
N ASP A 350 -14.67 -23.31 -17.04
CA ASP A 350 -13.52 -23.04 -16.15
C ASP A 350 -12.71 -24.32 -15.83
N GLY A 351 -13.07 -25.43 -16.47
CA GLY A 351 -12.41 -26.72 -16.31
C GLY A 351 -12.78 -27.43 -15.01
N LEU A 352 -13.66 -26.91 -14.15
CA LEU A 352 -14.07 -27.59 -12.93
C LEU A 352 -15.45 -28.27 -13.10
N PRO A 353 -15.72 -29.43 -12.44
CA PRO A 353 -17.06 -30.04 -12.41
C PRO A 353 -18.12 -29.08 -11.88
N GLU A 354 -19.39 -29.18 -12.31
CA GLU A 354 -20.44 -28.22 -11.94
C GLU A 354 -20.67 -28.10 -10.42
N ASP A 355 -20.56 -29.21 -9.69
CA ASP A 355 -20.74 -29.31 -8.24
C ASP A 355 -19.52 -28.83 -7.43
N HIS A 356 -18.39 -28.56 -8.09
CA HIS A 356 -17.18 -28.12 -7.42
C HIS A 356 -17.31 -26.68 -6.88
N PRO A 357 -17.00 -26.38 -5.60
CA PRO A 357 -17.11 -25.02 -5.09
C PRO A 357 -16.07 -24.07 -5.70
N ARG A 358 -16.49 -22.88 -6.16
CA ARG A 358 -15.62 -21.78 -6.62
C ARG A 358 -15.43 -20.74 -5.51
N SER A 359 -14.98 -21.17 -4.34
CA SER A 359 -14.76 -20.33 -3.15
C SER A 359 -13.36 -19.70 -3.13
N GLY A 360 -13.20 -18.57 -2.42
CA GLY A 360 -11.94 -17.82 -2.40
C GLY A 360 -10.74 -18.63 -1.87
N ASN A 361 -10.96 -19.51 -0.90
CA ASN A 361 -9.93 -20.42 -0.36
C ASN A 361 -9.52 -21.56 -1.33
N ARG A 362 -10.23 -21.75 -2.44
CA ARG A 362 -9.96 -22.75 -3.48
C ARG A 362 -9.62 -22.12 -4.83
N PHE A 363 -9.23 -20.85 -4.82
CA PHE A 363 -8.92 -20.08 -6.01
C PHE A 363 -7.84 -20.76 -6.87
N MET A 364 -6.80 -21.31 -6.24
CA MET A 364 -5.71 -22.01 -6.94
C MET A 364 -6.18 -23.23 -7.74
N GLU A 365 -7.13 -24.01 -7.21
CA GLU A 365 -7.71 -25.16 -7.90
C GLU A 365 -8.42 -24.72 -9.21
N THR A 366 -9.00 -23.52 -9.22
CA THR A 366 -9.62 -22.95 -10.43
C THR A 366 -8.54 -22.55 -11.45
N PHE A 367 -7.41 -21.98 -11.02
CA PHE A 367 -6.30 -21.62 -11.92
C PHE A 367 -5.67 -22.86 -12.56
N GLU A 368 -5.42 -23.89 -11.77
CA GLU A 368 -4.89 -25.16 -12.28
C GLU A 368 -5.85 -25.80 -13.28
N ALA A 369 -7.15 -25.85 -12.96
CA ALA A 369 -8.17 -26.36 -13.87
C ALA A 369 -8.25 -25.55 -15.17
N MET A 370 -8.21 -24.22 -15.09
CA MET A 370 -8.23 -23.36 -16.26
C MET A 370 -6.99 -23.56 -17.13
N ASN A 371 -5.81 -23.65 -16.53
CA ASN A 371 -4.57 -23.86 -17.28
C ASN A 371 -4.54 -25.24 -17.97
N LEU A 372 -5.01 -26.30 -17.29
CA LEU A 372 -4.99 -27.66 -17.81
C LEU A 372 -6.11 -27.96 -18.81
N ARG A 373 -7.31 -27.41 -18.59
CA ARG A 373 -8.54 -27.82 -19.30
C ARG A 373 -9.20 -26.68 -20.06
N THR A 374 -9.14 -25.43 -19.58
CA THR A 374 -9.72 -24.28 -20.30
C THR A 374 -8.79 -23.74 -21.39
N LYS A 375 -7.47 -23.77 -21.18
CA LYS A 375 -6.47 -23.31 -22.16
C LYS A 375 -6.65 -23.93 -23.57
N PRO A 376 -6.77 -25.26 -23.75
CA PRO A 376 -7.01 -25.84 -25.07
C PRO A 376 -8.36 -25.42 -25.66
N LEU A 377 -9.42 -25.37 -24.85
CA LEU A 377 -10.75 -24.91 -25.30
C LEU A 377 -10.74 -23.45 -25.77
N LEU A 378 -9.96 -22.60 -25.08
CA LEU A 378 -9.80 -21.21 -25.45
C LEU A 378 -9.10 -21.10 -26.82
N LYS A 379 -8.07 -21.91 -27.04
CA LYS A 379 -7.36 -21.94 -28.32
C LYS A 379 -8.28 -22.33 -29.47
N ASP A 380 -9.05 -23.41 -29.32
CA ASP A 380 -9.99 -23.86 -30.35
C ASP A 380 -11.03 -22.77 -30.67
N MET A 381 -11.58 -22.13 -29.63
CA MET A 381 -12.52 -21.02 -29.79
C MET A 381 -11.91 -19.81 -30.53
N LEU A 382 -10.67 -19.44 -30.22
CA LEU A 382 -10.01 -18.32 -30.88
C LEU A 382 -9.67 -18.62 -32.34
N VAL A 383 -9.33 -19.87 -32.68
CA VAL A 383 -9.13 -20.31 -34.07
C VAL A 383 -10.40 -20.14 -34.89
N GLU A 384 -11.57 -20.44 -34.33
CA GLU A 384 -12.86 -20.24 -35.01
C GLU A 384 -13.23 -18.76 -35.21
N MET A 385 -12.67 -17.87 -34.39
CA MET A 385 -12.93 -16.42 -34.47
C MET A 385 -12.02 -15.72 -35.49
N ILE A 386 -10.95 -16.37 -35.96
CA ILE A 386 -10.07 -15.83 -37.02
C ILE A 386 -10.78 -16.02 -38.38
N PRO A 387 -10.79 -15.01 -39.27
CA PRO A 387 -9.99 -13.78 -39.26
C PRO A 387 -10.68 -12.56 -38.62
N ASP A 388 -11.90 -12.70 -38.10
CA ASP A 388 -12.71 -11.58 -37.60
C ASP A 388 -12.27 -11.04 -36.22
N LEU A 389 -11.23 -11.63 -35.62
CA LEU A 389 -10.70 -11.26 -34.31
C LEU A 389 -9.41 -10.41 -34.45
N ASP A 390 -9.51 -9.13 -34.08
CA ASP A 390 -8.39 -8.19 -34.18
C ASP A 390 -7.45 -8.21 -32.97
N CYS A 391 -7.97 -8.38 -31.76
CA CYS A 391 -7.18 -8.38 -30.53
C CYS A 391 -7.91 -9.05 -29.36
N ILE A 392 -7.15 -9.43 -28.34
CA ILE A 392 -7.66 -9.97 -27.08
C ILE A 392 -7.34 -8.95 -25.98
N ILE A 393 -8.32 -8.69 -25.10
CA ILE A 393 -8.09 -7.98 -23.84
C ILE A 393 -8.36 -8.97 -22.71
N ALA A 394 -7.31 -9.37 -21.99
CA ALA A 394 -7.41 -10.38 -20.94
C ALA A 394 -7.05 -9.82 -19.57
N ASP A 395 -7.63 -10.41 -18.53
CA ASP A 395 -7.16 -10.14 -17.17
C ASP A 395 -5.72 -10.67 -17.01
N GLY A 396 -4.82 -9.82 -16.52
CA GLY A 396 -3.41 -10.18 -16.46
C GLY A 396 -3.08 -11.35 -15.51
N ILE A 397 -3.97 -11.78 -14.62
CA ILE A 397 -3.78 -12.98 -13.79
C ILE A 397 -3.93 -14.26 -14.63
N LEU A 398 -4.68 -14.21 -15.74
CA LEU A 398 -4.91 -15.36 -16.64
C LEU A 398 -3.74 -15.55 -17.61
N GLU A 399 -2.55 -15.86 -17.11
CA GLU A 399 -1.31 -15.95 -17.88
C GLU A 399 -1.39 -16.92 -19.07
N PHE A 400 -2.19 -17.99 -18.96
CA PHE A 400 -2.36 -18.95 -20.07
C PHE A 400 -2.96 -18.32 -21.34
N VAL A 401 -3.64 -17.17 -21.24
CA VAL A 401 -4.18 -16.44 -22.39
C VAL A 401 -3.05 -15.81 -23.22
N LEU A 402 -1.95 -15.40 -22.57
CA LEU A 402 -0.75 -14.90 -23.24
C LEU A 402 -0.11 -15.99 -24.11
N ASP A 403 -0.01 -17.21 -23.59
CA ASP A 403 0.54 -18.33 -24.35
C ASP A 403 -0.28 -18.60 -25.61
N VAL A 404 -1.61 -18.64 -25.50
CA VAL A 404 -2.51 -18.92 -26.62
C VAL A 404 -2.50 -17.78 -27.63
N ALA A 405 -2.51 -16.52 -27.17
CA ALA A 405 -2.46 -15.36 -28.06
C ALA A 405 -1.14 -15.30 -28.85
N ASN A 406 -0.01 -15.59 -28.20
CA ASN A 406 1.29 -15.67 -28.85
C ASN A 406 1.35 -16.81 -29.87
N GLU A 407 0.80 -17.99 -29.53
CA GLU A 407 0.77 -19.14 -30.45
C GLU A 407 -0.06 -18.85 -31.71
N LEU A 408 -1.17 -18.13 -31.57
CA LEU A 408 -2.07 -17.79 -32.68
C LEU A 408 -1.69 -16.48 -33.39
N GLY A 409 -0.68 -15.75 -32.90
CA GLY A 409 -0.26 -14.45 -33.45
C GLY A 409 -1.28 -13.32 -33.27
N ILE A 410 -2.13 -13.39 -32.24
CA ILE A 410 -3.18 -12.42 -31.96
C ILE A 410 -2.65 -11.34 -31.01
N PRO A 411 -2.82 -10.03 -31.30
CA PRO A 411 -2.47 -8.96 -30.36
C PRO A 411 -3.18 -9.11 -29.01
N LEU A 412 -2.43 -9.06 -27.92
CA LEU A 412 -2.95 -9.16 -26.55
C LEU A 412 -2.70 -7.87 -25.75
N ILE A 413 -3.76 -7.35 -25.13
CA ILE A 413 -3.70 -6.29 -24.12
C ILE A 413 -3.98 -6.92 -22.76
N ASN A 414 -2.97 -6.93 -21.88
CA ASN A 414 -3.15 -7.36 -20.50
C ASN A 414 -3.75 -6.23 -19.66
N PHE A 415 -5.00 -6.40 -19.23
CA PHE A 415 -5.68 -5.50 -18.32
C PHE A 415 -5.53 -6.01 -16.88
N ARG A 416 -4.76 -5.29 -16.06
CA ARG A 416 -4.56 -5.63 -14.64
C ARG A 416 -5.62 -4.93 -13.81
N THR A 417 -6.54 -5.69 -13.19
CA THR A 417 -7.59 -5.12 -12.33
C THR A 417 -7.14 -4.89 -10.88
N ILE A 418 -5.88 -5.17 -10.58
CA ILE A 418 -5.23 -4.94 -9.28
C ILE A 418 -4.59 -3.56 -9.24
N SER A 419 -4.46 -2.98 -8.04
CA SER A 419 -3.89 -1.64 -7.89
C SER A 419 -2.43 -1.57 -8.34
N ALA A 420 -2.01 -0.40 -8.83
CA ALA A 420 -0.64 -0.16 -9.24
C ALA A 420 0.37 -0.39 -8.09
N CYS A 421 -0.01 -0.08 -6.84
CA CYS A 421 0.85 -0.33 -5.68
C CYS A 421 1.02 -1.83 -5.38
N PHE A 422 -0.02 -2.65 -5.56
CA PHE A 422 0.08 -4.10 -5.42
C PHE A 422 0.90 -4.70 -6.57
N LEU A 423 0.69 -4.24 -7.79
CA LEU A 423 1.46 -4.68 -8.96
C LEU A 423 2.95 -4.36 -8.80
N TRP A 424 3.27 -3.13 -8.37
CA TRP A 424 4.65 -2.70 -8.12
C TRP A 424 5.31 -3.51 -7.00
N ALA A 425 4.57 -3.82 -5.93
CA ALA A 425 5.06 -4.69 -4.88
C ALA A 425 5.42 -6.08 -5.42
N ASN A 426 4.58 -6.68 -6.28
CA ASN A 426 4.86 -7.99 -6.88
C ASN A 426 6.08 -7.97 -7.82
N TYR A 427 6.22 -6.94 -8.67
CA TYR A 427 7.39 -6.80 -9.55
C TYR A 427 8.69 -6.55 -8.78
N SER A 428 8.59 -5.94 -7.60
CA SER A 428 9.76 -5.69 -6.75
C SER A 428 10.17 -6.92 -5.94
N ILE A 429 9.37 -7.99 -5.87
CA ILE A 429 9.70 -9.18 -5.06
C ILE A 429 11.04 -9.83 -5.47
N PRO A 430 11.32 -10.09 -6.77
CA PRO A 430 12.62 -10.64 -7.18
C PRO A 430 13.78 -9.74 -6.76
N ASP A 431 13.67 -8.43 -6.98
CA ASP A 431 14.68 -7.43 -6.60
C ASP A 431 14.86 -7.35 -5.08
N MET A 432 13.77 -7.45 -4.32
CA MET A 432 13.79 -7.47 -2.85
C MET A 432 14.39 -8.78 -2.30
N ILE A 433 14.23 -9.91 -2.99
CA ILE A 433 14.88 -11.19 -2.65
C ILE A 433 16.38 -11.09 -2.97
N GLU A 434 16.74 -10.60 -4.14
CA GLU A 434 18.14 -10.42 -4.56
C GLU A 434 18.88 -9.42 -3.65
N ALA A 435 18.19 -8.35 -3.23
CA ALA A 435 18.71 -7.37 -2.28
C ALA A 435 18.73 -7.87 -0.82
N GLY A 436 18.19 -9.06 -0.53
CA GLY A 436 18.10 -9.61 0.83
C GLY A 436 17.14 -8.84 1.76
N GLU A 437 16.24 -8.06 1.18
CA GLU A 437 15.24 -7.24 1.88
C GLU A 437 14.03 -8.08 2.35
N LEU A 438 13.88 -9.29 1.81
CA LEU A 438 12.93 -10.30 2.27
C LEU A 438 13.65 -11.47 2.96
N PRO A 439 13.10 -12.05 4.05
CA PRO A 439 13.74 -13.15 4.80
C PRO A 439 13.60 -14.51 4.08
N ILE A 440 13.76 -14.54 2.75
CA ILE A 440 13.64 -15.72 1.91
C ILE A 440 15.04 -16.08 1.40
N LYS A 441 15.58 -17.23 1.84
CA LYS A 441 16.88 -17.74 1.36
C LYS A 441 16.63 -18.93 0.42
N GLY A 442 16.78 -18.71 -0.89
CA GLY A 442 16.70 -19.75 -1.92
C GLY A 442 16.72 -19.17 -3.34
N LYS A 443 17.21 -19.93 -4.32
CA LYS A 443 17.03 -19.60 -5.75
C LYS A 443 15.57 -19.85 -6.12
N LEU A 444 14.96 -18.91 -6.84
CA LEU A 444 13.65 -19.10 -7.47
C LEU A 444 13.71 -20.36 -8.35
N LEU A 445 12.71 -21.25 -8.21
CA LEU A 445 12.49 -22.29 -9.20
C LEU A 445 12.14 -21.58 -10.53
N PRO A 446 12.72 -22.02 -11.67
CA PRO A 446 12.34 -21.45 -12.94
C PRO A 446 10.86 -21.73 -13.20
N VAL A 447 10.15 -20.69 -13.62
CA VAL A 447 8.75 -20.74 -14.09
C VAL A 447 8.65 -21.63 -15.31
#